data_AF-A0A6N7QR45-F1
#
_entry.id   AF-A0A6N7QR45-F1
#
_cell.length_a   1.000
_cell.length_b   1.000
_cell.length_c   1.000
_cell.angle_alpha   90.00
_cell.angle_beta   90.00
_cell.angle_gamma   90.00
#
_symmetry.space_group_name_H-M   'P 1'
#
loop_
_entity.id
_entity.type
_entity.pdbx_description
1 polymer ?
#
loop_
_entity_poly.entity_id
_entity_poly.type
_entity_poly.pdbx_seq_one_letter_code
_entity_poly.pdbx_strand_id
1 'polypeptide(L)' 'MSISSPCVSICEKENGRCIGCGRTEQEIEVWRDLSETERLEIMARLEHEAANGGWFAADAFGTPATPVGRG' A
#
# COMPACT_ATOMS: atom_id res chain seq x y z
N MET A 1 -12.29 18.25 4.44
CA MET A 1 -11.35 17.57 5.36
C MET A 1 -10.78 16.38 4.61
N SER A 2 -9.56 16.52 4.10
CA SER A 2 -8.89 15.42 3.41
C SER A 2 -8.42 14.43 4.45
N ILE A 3 -9.10 13.29 4.57
CA ILE A 3 -8.59 12.16 5.33
C ILE A 3 -7.38 11.66 4.54
N SER A 4 -6.17 11.96 5.04
CA SER A 4 -4.93 11.40 4.51
C SER A 4 -5.09 9.89 4.46
N SER A 5 -5.21 9.34 3.25
CA SER A 5 -5.37 7.92 3.03
C SER A 5 -4.74 7.51 1.69
N PRO A 6 -4.03 6.38 1.64
CA PRO A 6 -3.44 5.85 0.40
C PRO A 6 -4.49 5.11 -0.45
N CYS A 7 -5.78 5.35 -0.24
CA CYS A 7 -6.85 4.54 -0.83
C CYS A 7 -7.11 4.92 -2.29
N VAL A 8 -7.03 3.93 -3.19
CA VAL A 8 -7.35 4.08 -4.63
C VAL A 8 -8.76 3.60 -4.98
N SER A 9 -9.61 3.35 -3.98
CA SER A 9 -11.03 2.99 -4.14
C SER A 9 -11.35 1.69 -4.89
N ILE A 10 -10.40 0.76 -5.01
CA ILE A 10 -10.67 -0.57 -5.60
C ILE A 10 -11.12 -1.62 -4.57
N CYS A 11 -10.75 -1.43 -3.29
CA CYS A 11 -11.10 -2.26 -2.13
C CYS A 11 -11.06 -3.79 -2.34
N GLU A 12 -10.19 -4.28 -3.21
CA GLU A 12 -9.99 -5.71 -3.44
C GLU A 12 -8.86 -6.23 -2.55
N LYS A 13 -9.02 -7.42 -1.96
CA LYS A 13 -8.11 -7.99 -0.97
C LYS A 13 -7.57 -9.33 -1.42
N GLU A 14 -6.27 -9.53 -1.23
CA GLU A 14 -5.58 -10.79 -1.47
C GLU A 14 -4.61 -11.04 -0.30
N ASN A 15 -4.53 -12.28 0.20
CA ASN A 15 -3.66 -12.64 1.33
C ASN A 15 -3.80 -11.72 2.57
N GLY A 16 -5.00 -11.19 2.82
CA GLY A 16 -5.27 -10.29 3.95
C GLY A 16 -4.80 -8.84 3.76
N ARG A 17 -4.41 -8.44 2.55
CA ARG A 17 -4.02 -7.07 2.19
C ARG A 17 -4.83 -6.53 1.01
N CYS A 18 -5.12 -5.24 1.01
CA CYS A 18 -5.76 -4.59 -0.13
C CYS A 18 -4.78 -4.47 -1.29
N ILE A 19 -5.18 -4.94 -2.45
CA ILE A 19 -4.27 -5.01 -3.59
C ILE A 19 -3.92 -3.64 -4.19
N GLY A 20 -4.80 -2.65 -3.98
CA GLY A 20 -4.62 -1.30 -4.53
C GLY A 20 -3.86 -0.36 -3.62
N CYS A 21 -4.07 -0.44 -2.31
CA CYS A 21 -3.44 0.46 -1.34
C CYS A 21 -2.46 -0.22 -0.39
N GLY A 22 -2.29 -1.55 -0.50
CA GLY A 22 -1.35 -2.35 0.30
C GLY A 22 -1.69 -2.55 1.78
N ARG A 23 -2.64 -1.77 2.33
CA ARG A 23 -3.08 -1.89 3.72
C ARG A 23 -3.62 -3.29 4.04
N THR A 24 -3.27 -3.80 5.20
CA THR A 24 -3.87 -5.02 5.76
C THR A 24 -5.34 -4.81 6.13
N GLU A 25 -6.09 -5.90 6.24
CA GLU A 25 -7.49 -5.86 6.70
C GLU A 25 -7.62 -5.16 8.07
N GLN A 26 -6.73 -5.48 9.01
CA GLN A 26 -6.70 -4.86 10.34
C GLN A 26 -6.49 -3.34 10.25
N GLU A 27 -5.56 -2.88 9.42
CA GLU A 27 -5.31 -1.45 9.21
C GLU A 27 -6.50 -0.73 8.56
N ILE A 28 -7.28 -1.43 7.72
CA ILE A 28 -8.49 -0.89 7.12
C ILE A 28 -9.59 -0.74 8.19
N GLU A 29 -9.75 -1.74 9.05
CA GLU A 29 -10.75 -1.75 10.13
C GLU A 29 -10.51 -0.64 11.14
N VAL A 30 -9.26 -0.46 11.59
CA VAL A 30 -8.92 0.55 12.61
C VAL A 30 -8.62 1.93 12.02
N TRP A 31 -8.60 2.10 10.69
CA TRP A 31 -8.13 3.33 10.02
C TRP A 31 -8.77 4.61 10.55
N ARG A 32 -10.07 4.56 10.86
CA ARG A 32 -10.83 5.71 11.35
C ARG A 32 -10.45 6.12 12.77
N ASP A 33 -10.02 5.16 13.58
CA ASP A 33 -9.58 5.35 14.96
C ASP A 33 -8.11 5.76 15.07
N LEU A 34 -7.29 5.50 14.05
CA LEU A 34 -5.89 5.92 14.02
C LEU A 34 -5.73 7.45 14.02
N SER A 35 -4.74 7.92 14.76
CA SER A 35 -4.26 9.29 14.69
C SER A 35 -3.60 9.60 13.34
N GLU A 36 -3.42 10.88 13.03
CA GLU A 36 -2.74 11.30 11.80
C GLU A 36 -1.29 10.77 11.74
N THR A 37 -0.58 10.77 12.87
CA THR A 37 0.78 10.24 12.96
C THR A 37 0.83 8.75 12.62
N GLU A 38 -0.05 7.94 13.21
CA GLU A 38 -0.11 6.49 12.91
C GLU A 38 -0.45 6.23 11.44
N ARG A 39 -1.36 7.02 10.86
CA ARG A 39 -1.70 6.92 9.43
C ARG A 39 -0.49 7.23 8.55
N LEU A 40 0.29 8.25 8.89
CA LEU A 40 1.51 8.62 8.16
C LEU A 40 2.58 7.54 8.26
N GLU A 41 2.74 6.91 9.42
CA GLU A 41 3.69 5.79 9.59
C GLU A 41 3.30 4.60 8.71
N ILE A 42 2.02 4.25 8.68
CA ILE A 42 1.51 3.18 7.79
C ILE A 42 1.74 3.56 6.32
N MET A 43 1.43 4.79 5.93
CA MET A 43 1.65 5.27 4.55
C MET A 43 3.13 5.19 4.16
N ALA A 44 4.04 5.63 5.03
CA ALA A 44 5.47 5.57 4.78
C ALA A 44 5.96 4.11 4.62
N ARG A 45 5.46 3.18 5.46
CA ARG A 45 5.76 1.75 5.31
C ARG A 45 5.29 1.23 3.96
N LEU A 46 4.06 1.55 3.56
CA LEU A 46 3.48 1.10 2.30
C LEU A 46 4.26 1.66 1.10
N GLU A 47 4.63 2.95 1.11
CA GLU A 47 5.49 3.54 0.08
C GLU A 47 6.84 2.83 -0.02
N HIS A 48 7.44 2.50 1.11
CA HIS A 48 8.69 1.75 1.14
C HIS A 48 8.51 0.33 0.58
N GLU A 49 7.44 -0.39 0.94
CA GLU A 49 7.11 -1.70 0.38
C GLU A 49 6.89 -1.63 -1.15
N ALA A 50 6.14 -0.63 -1.62
CA ALA A 50 5.92 -0.39 -3.05
C ALA A 50 7.24 -0.14 -3.80
N ALA A 51 8.13 0.69 -3.24
CA ALA A 51 9.43 0.99 -3.83
C ALA A 51 10.37 -0.24 -3.88
N ASN A 52 10.21 -1.20 -2.97
CA ASN A 52 11.05 -2.40 -2.89
C ASN A 52 10.51 -3.61 -3.69
N GLY A 53 9.54 -3.40 -4.59
CA GLY A 53 8.98 -4.46 -5.43
C GLY A 53 7.56 -4.87 -5.09
N GLY A 54 6.87 -4.09 -4.26
CA GLY A 54 5.45 -4.27 -3.96
C GLY A 54 5.20 -5.11 -2.71
N TRP A 55 3.96 -5.03 -2.23
CA TRP A 55 3.46 -5.75 -1.05
C TRP A 55 2.90 -7.15 -1.38
N PHE A 56 3.05 -7.60 -2.64
CA PHE A 56 2.87 -8.98 -3.09
C PHE A 56 4.12 -9.40 -3.86
N ALA A 57 4.84 -10.40 -3.36
CA ALA A 57 5.99 -10.93 -4.08
C ALA A 57 5.53 -11.74 -5.30
N ALA A 58 6.10 -11.37 -6.46
CA ALA A 58 5.94 -11.93 -7.81
C ALA A 58 4.51 -11.96 -8.38
N ASP A 59 4.14 -10.90 -9.11
CA ASP A 59 3.07 -10.84 -10.13
C ASP A 59 1.62 -10.48 -9.73
N ALA A 60 1.38 -9.64 -8.71
CA ALA A 60 -0.01 -9.24 -8.39
C ALA A 60 -0.63 -8.19 -9.34
N PHE A 61 0.16 -7.38 -10.03
CA PHE A 61 -0.31 -6.60 -11.19
C PHE A 61 0.87 -6.38 -12.11
N GLY A 62 0.86 -7.01 -13.29
CA GLY A 62 1.94 -6.93 -14.28
C GLY A 62 2.36 -5.50 -14.62
N THR A 63 3.32 -4.98 -13.87
CA THR A 63 4.30 -4.01 -14.38
C THR A 63 5.65 -4.46 -13.82
N PRO A 64 6.55 -5.01 -14.65
CA PRO A 64 7.93 -5.15 -14.22
C PRO A 64 8.45 -3.74 -13.95
N ALA A 65 8.89 -3.49 -12.72
CA ALA A 65 9.81 -2.40 -12.47
C ALA A 65 11.03 -2.66 -13.34
N THR A 66 11.08 -2.03 -14.52
CA THR A 66 12.24 -2.08 -15.40
C THR A 66 13.42 -1.54 -14.61
N PRO A 67 14.50 -2.29 -14.37
CA PRO A 67 15.74 -1.68 -13.92
C PRO A 67 16.23 -0.82 -15.08
N VAL A 68 16.09 0.50 -14.96
CA VAL A 68 16.68 1.43 -15.92
C VAL A 68 18.18 1.16 -15.96
N GLY A 69 18.62 0.55 -17.06
CA GLY A 69 20.01 0.19 -17.28
C GLY A 69 20.89 1.42 -17.25
N ARG A 70 21.94 1.36 -16.43
CA ARG A 70 23.02 2.34 -16.38
C ARG A 70 23.94 2.07 -17.59
N GLY A 71 23.90 2.95 -18.58
CA GLY A 71 24.84 3.01 -19.70
C GLY A 71 25.56 4.34 -19.70
#